data_AF-A0A3Q0KGN2-F1
#
_entry.id   AF-A0A3Q0KGN2-F1
#
_cell.length_a   1.000
_cell.length_b   1.000
_cell.length_c   1.000
_cell.angle_alpha   90.00
_cell.angle_beta   90.00
_cell.angle_gamma   90.00
#
_symmetry.space_group_name_H-M   'P 1'
#
loop_
_entity.id
_entity.type
_entity.pdbx_description
1 polymer ?
#
loop_
_entity_poly.entity_id
_entity_poly.type
_entity_poly.pdbx_seq_one_letter_code
_entity_poly.pdbx_strand_id
1 'polypeptide(L)'
;MPDYCNEDDSKQTESVTMHGVHKIHPNDVGLDVASLKIIELSKKIRELNAALVSERNRCNNLCQVVRKLESESASLSNKDVICSLCKQNKITANEKIDNTSESAGQEKKIKKMEFVVLELRQKVQTLNHDLLLAKKVVEAETGEIIPNINIWLTNLKLKTEGTYGTWRGRQQQITALKNRIAKLQSQLALKSSSRTEDLIHKDNIENETFSGATFFGINYFQDDDNNLDPQSPKVNHIIEQNENKTSTIIQLQDEKKRLEEDNDVTKKNLQKTKLRINNLLQEQKELKQQILFLIKKGKHDDELVESLVHHNENLQNELNRMNQINKEKDDEIEKFNEQQSNLKQRKDIEIKRLEEIIIEKNQLIDNMNERLTTVNQIHLDKSEHEVITETNDIIQSNFIHSSQCDPDHIKSLTIERDGLVKLIENMESRIEELVNEKMKLKLENTELIRKLAGKPNINNQSLLINEKSVKSIINNHNHNDKEDDQLFNYLTNENYIKNLFSKCSSLSLSSMKIITKYIKQFQIVLIKYHNELMNLKNNIKLILNYRNDDFKLMMNIIDELRQQQQQQQQQQGQQRQRQQEQQEQEQQRRQQQQQQ
;
A
#
# COMPACT_ATOMS: atom_id res chain seq x y z
N MET A 1 26.28 -6.25 9.68
CA MET A 1 26.63 -5.67 8.38
C MET A 1 28.00 -5.01 8.53
N PRO A 2 28.98 -5.25 7.65
CA PRO A 2 30.29 -4.61 7.76
C PRO A 2 30.19 -3.13 7.38
N ASP A 3 30.73 -2.25 8.22
CA ASP A 3 30.77 -0.80 8.08
C ASP A 3 31.54 -0.33 6.83
N TYR A 4 30.82 -0.07 5.74
CA TYR A 4 31.35 0.56 4.53
C TYR A 4 31.29 2.10 4.65
N CYS A 5 32.00 2.66 5.64
CA CYS A 5 32.04 4.11 5.88
C CYS A 5 33.45 4.59 6.21
N ASN A 6 34.48 4.11 5.51
CA ASN A 6 35.82 4.71 5.52
C ASN A 6 36.48 4.45 4.16
N GLU A 7 36.29 5.35 3.20
CA GLU A 7 37.27 5.52 2.11
C GLU A 7 37.64 6.99 2.02
N ASP A 8 38.96 7.21 2.15
CA ASP A 8 39.64 8.47 2.32
C ASP A 8 39.49 9.42 1.12
N ASP A 9 39.29 10.70 1.45
CA ASP A 9 39.33 11.86 0.56
C ASP A 9 40.74 12.07 -0.03
N SER A 10 41.17 11.22 -0.97
CA SER A 10 42.38 11.46 -1.75
C SER A 10 42.11 12.43 -2.89
N LYS A 11 42.24 13.73 -2.58
CA LYS A 11 42.33 14.83 -3.54
C LYS A 11 43.62 14.70 -4.35
N GLN A 12 43.59 14.06 -5.53
CA GLN A 12 44.64 14.22 -6.54
C GLN A 12 44.24 15.32 -7.52
N THR A 13 44.92 16.45 -7.37
CA THR A 13 44.89 17.60 -8.28
C THR A 13 45.90 17.37 -9.40
N GLU A 14 45.48 16.86 -10.55
CA GLU A 14 46.33 16.87 -11.76
C GLU A 14 45.94 18.05 -12.64
N SER A 15 46.81 19.05 -12.65
CA SER A 15 46.80 20.20 -13.56
C SER A 15 47.28 19.76 -14.94
N VAL A 16 46.39 19.70 -15.93
CA VAL A 16 46.77 19.49 -17.33
C VAL A 16 46.92 20.84 -18.02
N THR A 17 48.18 21.15 -18.33
CA THR A 17 48.66 22.34 -19.02
C THR A 17 48.28 22.28 -20.51
N MET A 18 47.54 23.27 -20.99
CA MET A 18 47.15 23.42 -22.39
C MET A 18 48.34 23.98 -23.20
N HIS A 19 49.06 23.13 -23.91
CA HIS A 19 50.07 23.51 -24.91
C HIS A 19 49.67 22.96 -26.27
N GLY A 20 49.69 23.80 -27.30
CA GLY A 20 49.70 23.34 -28.70
C GLY A 20 48.69 24.03 -29.61
N VAL A 21 49.05 25.21 -30.11
CA VAL A 21 48.42 25.88 -31.25
C VAL A 21 48.69 25.04 -32.50
N HIS A 22 47.69 24.30 -32.99
CA HIS A 22 47.79 23.61 -34.28
C HIS A 22 46.74 24.07 -35.28
N LYS A 23 47.27 24.31 -36.48
CA LYS A 23 46.68 24.98 -37.63
C LYS A 23 45.44 24.25 -38.11
N ILE A 24 44.42 25.04 -38.38
CA ILE A 24 43.14 24.67 -38.97
C ILE A 24 43.39 24.02 -40.34
N HIS A 25 43.12 22.73 -40.46
CA HIS A 25 42.90 22.06 -41.74
C HIS A 25 41.45 21.57 -41.78
N PRO A 26 40.61 22.12 -42.67
CA PRO A 26 39.21 21.73 -42.79
C PRO A 26 39.18 20.48 -43.67
N ASN A 27 39.00 19.29 -43.08
CA ASN A 27 38.47 18.07 -43.73
C ASN A 27 38.39 16.84 -42.80
N ASP A 28 38.48 17.00 -41.47
CA ASP A 28 38.45 15.85 -40.55
C ASP A 28 37.10 15.70 -39.83
N VAL A 29 36.11 15.18 -40.58
CA VAL A 29 34.80 14.80 -40.04
C VAL A 29 34.95 13.70 -38.96
N GLY A 30 36.05 12.95 -38.96
CA GLY A 30 36.34 11.91 -37.97
C GLY A 30 36.71 12.48 -36.60
N LEU A 31 37.53 13.54 -36.56
CA LEU A 31 37.89 14.21 -35.30
C LEU A 31 36.67 14.85 -34.62
N ASP A 32 35.71 15.37 -35.40
CA ASP A 32 34.53 16.01 -34.84
C ASP A 32 33.53 14.99 -34.27
N VAL A 33 33.44 13.79 -34.85
CA VAL A 33 32.67 12.69 -34.25
C VAL A 33 33.29 12.24 -32.92
N ALA A 34 34.62 12.15 -32.86
CA ALA A 34 35.32 11.83 -31.61
C ALA A 34 35.16 12.93 -30.56
N SER A 35 35.25 14.21 -30.96
CA SER A 35 35.06 15.37 -30.07
C SER A 35 33.65 15.38 -29.48
N LEU A 36 32.62 15.16 -30.31
CA LEU A 36 31.23 15.05 -29.91
C LEU A 36 31.02 13.88 -28.96
N LYS A 37 31.66 12.73 -29.21
CA LYS A 37 31.56 11.57 -28.32
C LYS A 37 32.20 11.82 -26.96
N ILE A 38 33.34 12.50 -26.91
CA ILE A 38 33.99 12.91 -25.65
C ILE A 38 33.08 13.87 -24.87
N ILE A 39 32.43 14.83 -25.55
CA ILE A 39 31.47 15.75 -24.92
C ILE A 39 30.25 14.99 -24.38
N GLU A 40 29.69 14.07 -25.14
CA GLU A 40 28.55 13.23 -24.73
C GLU A 40 28.90 12.37 -23.51
N LEU A 41 30.04 11.69 -23.53
CA LEU A 41 30.53 10.89 -22.40
C LEU A 41 30.82 11.78 -21.17
N SER A 42 31.41 12.96 -21.37
CA SER A 42 31.67 13.90 -20.27
C SER A 42 30.37 14.45 -19.66
N LYS A 43 29.32 14.62 -20.46
CA LYS A 43 27.99 14.98 -19.97
C LYS A 43 27.37 13.81 -19.19
N LYS A 44 27.48 12.59 -19.72
CA LYS A 44 26.97 11.39 -19.04
C LYS A 44 27.67 11.12 -17.72
N ILE A 45 28.99 11.32 -17.63
CA ILE A 45 29.78 11.21 -16.40
C ILE A 45 29.29 12.23 -15.36
N ARG A 46 29.03 13.48 -15.76
CA ARG A 46 28.48 14.51 -14.87
C ARG A 46 27.08 14.15 -14.37
N GLU A 47 26.20 13.65 -15.24
CA GLU A 47 24.86 13.18 -14.85
C GLU A 47 24.93 11.99 -13.88
N LEU A 48 25.78 10.99 -14.14
CA LEU A 48 25.96 9.84 -13.27
C LEU A 48 26.53 10.25 -11.90
N ASN A 49 27.51 11.17 -11.86
CA ASN A 49 28.02 11.69 -10.60
C ASN A 49 26.95 12.46 -9.81
N ALA A 50 26.11 13.26 -10.48
CA ALA A 50 25.00 13.94 -9.84
C ALA A 50 23.98 12.94 -9.25
N ALA A 51 23.64 11.88 -9.99
CA ALA A 51 22.77 10.81 -9.52
C ALA A 51 23.37 10.07 -8.32
N LEU A 52 24.65 9.72 -8.39
CA LEU A 52 25.37 9.03 -7.31
C LEU A 52 25.40 9.87 -6.03
N VAL A 53 25.66 11.17 -6.13
CA VAL A 53 25.61 12.09 -4.97
C VAL A 53 24.19 12.19 -4.39
N SER A 54 23.16 12.25 -5.25
CA SER A 54 21.77 12.28 -4.76
C SER A 54 21.36 10.99 -4.03
N GLU A 55 21.80 9.83 -4.52
CA GLU A 55 21.55 8.53 -3.87
C GLU A 55 22.36 8.38 -2.57
N ARG A 56 23.62 8.84 -2.52
CA ARG A 56 24.38 8.90 -1.26
C ARG A 56 23.67 9.75 -0.21
N ASN A 57 23.14 10.91 -0.58
CA ASN A 57 22.39 11.77 0.34
C ASN A 57 21.08 11.10 0.81
N ARG A 58 20.37 10.41 -0.09
CA ARG A 58 19.18 9.62 0.26
C ARG A 58 19.52 8.48 1.23
N CYS A 59 20.61 7.75 0.97
CA CYS A 59 21.09 6.67 1.84
C CYS A 59 21.50 7.20 3.22
N ASN A 60 22.23 8.31 3.29
CA ASN A 60 22.62 8.94 4.55
C ASN A 60 21.40 9.38 5.38
N ASN A 61 20.38 9.94 4.74
CA ASN A 61 19.12 10.29 5.41
C ASN A 61 18.40 9.04 5.96
N LEU A 62 18.34 7.95 5.18
CA LEU A 62 17.77 6.69 5.63
C LEU A 62 18.56 6.08 6.80
N CYS A 63 19.89 6.07 6.75
CA CYS A 63 20.73 5.62 7.85
C CYS A 63 20.57 6.45 9.13
N GLN A 64 20.29 7.77 9.01
CA GLN A 64 19.96 8.60 10.17
C GLN A 64 18.58 8.25 10.75
N VAL A 65 17.59 7.97 9.90
CA VAL A 65 16.25 7.53 10.34
C VAL A 65 16.33 6.18 11.04
N VAL A 66 17.06 5.21 10.48
CA VAL A 66 17.28 3.90 11.10
C VAL A 66 17.97 4.06 12.46
N ARG A 67 19.05 4.85 12.56
CA ARG A 67 19.70 5.13 13.85
C ARG A 67 18.76 5.75 14.89
N LYS A 68 17.85 6.65 14.47
CA LYS A 68 16.84 7.22 15.37
C LYS A 68 15.89 6.13 15.87
N LEU A 69 15.36 5.31 14.97
CA LEU A 69 14.47 4.20 15.33
C LEU A 69 15.17 3.18 16.23
N GLU A 70 16.43 2.84 15.96
CA GLU A 70 17.23 1.96 16.80
C GLU A 70 17.47 2.58 18.19
N SER A 71 17.75 3.89 18.26
CA SER A 71 17.89 4.58 19.55
C SER A 71 16.58 4.68 20.32
N GLU A 72 15.45 4.82 19.62
CA GLU A 72 14.12 4.86 20.21
C GLU A 72 13.73 3.45 20.72
N SER A 73 13.98 2.39 19.95
CA SER A 73 13.85 1.00 20.41
C SER A 73 14.79 0.65 21.57
N ALA A 74 16.05 1.09 21.55
CA ALA A 74 16.98 0.89 22.66
C ALA A 74 16.53 1.62 23.93
N SER A 75 15.94 2.82 23.79
CA SER A 75 15.38 3.58 24.90
C SER A 75 14.15 2.91 25.52
N LEU A 76 13.34 2.21 24.72
CA LEU A 76 12.24 1.37 25.20
C LEU A 76 12.75 0.06 25.83
N SER A 77 13.85 -0.51 25.31
CA SER A 77 14.42 -1.77 25.80
C SER A 77 15.24 -1.64 27.09
N ASN A 78 15.74 -0.44 27.42
CA ASN A 78 16.54 -0.22 28.63
C ASN A 78 15.71 -0.02 29.90
N LYS A 79 14.39 -0.20 29.84
CA LYS A 79 13.54 -0.30 31.03
C LYS A 79 13.34 -1.78 31.39
N ASP A 80 14.32 -2.29 32.13
CA ASP A 80 14.16 -3.26 33.22
C ASP A 80 13.23 -4.47 32.98
N VAL A 81 13.72 -5.51 32.31
CA VAL A 81 13.09 -6.85 32.33
C VAL A 81 14.02 -7.94 32.87
N ILE A 82 15.22 -7.62 33.35
CA ILE A 82 16.12 -8.61 33.96
C ILE A 82 16.35 -8.28 35.44
N CYS A 83 15.72 -9.09 36.30
CA CYS A 83 16.08 -9.35 37.70
C CYS A 83 15.46 -8.47 38.81
N SER A 84 14.13 -8.49 38.95
CA SER A 84 13.47 -8.21 40.25
C SER A 84 12.63 -9.37 40.80
N LEU A 85 12.56 -10.51 40.11
CA LEU A 85 11.77 -11.68 40.57
C LEU A 85 12.48 -12.54 41.63
N CYS A 86 13.62 -12.10 42.19
CA CYS A 86 14.35 -12.88 43.20
C CYS A 86 14.23 -12.33 44.63
N LYS A 87 13.43 -11.29 44.89
CA LYS A 87 13.18 -10.82 46.26
C LYS A 87 11.69 -10.78 46.57
N GLN A 88 11.27 -11.91 47.12
CA GLN A 88 10.39 -12.01 48.27
C GLN A 88 9.11 -11.16 48.26
N ASN A 89 8.02 -11.88 48.05
CA ASN A 89 6.92 -11.96 49.00
C ASN A 89 6.34 -10.63 49.54
N LYS A 90 5.05 -10.51 49.21
CA LYS A 90 3.95 -10.16 50.11
C LYS A 90 3.39 -8.74 49.88
N ILE A 91 2.07 -8.73 49.74
CA ILE A 91 1.11 -7.67 50.06
C ILE A 91 0.52 -6.92 48.85
N THR A 92 -0.78 -7.22 48.66
CA THR A 92 -1.91 -6.44 48.12
C THR A 92 -2.06 -6.21 46.62
N ALA A 93 -3.00 -6.99 46.09
CA ALA A 93 -3.94 -6.68 45.01
C ALA A 93 -4.51 -5.25 45.05
N ASN A 94 -5.01 -4.85 43.87
CA ASN A 94 -5.86 -3.69 43.55
C ASN A 94 -5.18 -2.37 43.14
N GLU A 95 -4.47 -2.41 42.02
CA GLU A 95 -4.49 -1.28 41.07
C GLU A 95 -4.44 -1.86 39.65
N LYS A 96 -5.62 -2.19 39.10
CA LYS A 96 -5.79 -2.36 37.65
C LYS A 96 -5.65 -0.97 37.03
N ILE A 97 -4.41 -0.58 36.78
CA ILE A 97 -4.06 0.61 36.01
C ILE A 97 -4.58 0.37 34.60
N ASP A 98 -5.65 1.10 34.26
CA ASP A 98 -6.29 1.14 32.96
C ASP A 98 -5.36 1.79 31.92
N ASN A 99 -4.37 1.04 31.45
CA ASN A 99 -3.41 1.49 30.43
C ASN A 99 -4.05 1.68 29.05
N THR A 100 -5.30 1.25 28.87
CA THR A 100 -6.06 1.38 27.61
C THR A 100 -6.53 2.81 27.35
N SER A 101 -6.84 3.57 28.40
CA SER A 101 -7.29 4.96 28.25
C SER A 101 -6.13 5.94 28.00
N GLU A 102 -4.92 5.68 28.53
CA GLU A 102 -3.73 6.48 28.24
C GLU A 102 -3.26 6.33 26.78
N SER A 103 -3.23 5.11 26.23
CA SER A 103 -2.79 4.88 24.85
C SER A 103 -3.71 5.60 23.84
N ALA A 104 -5.03 5.51 24.03
CA ALA A 104 -5.99 6.23 23.19
C ALA A 104 -5.88 7.77 23.34
N GLY A 105 -5.53 8.26 24.54
CA GLY A 105 -5.27 9.67 24.79
C GLY A 105 -4.00 10.17 24.08
N GLN A 106 -2.93 9.37 24.12
CA GLN A 106 -1.66 9.67 23.43
C GLN A 106 -1.82 9.66 21.91
N GLU A 107 -2.55 8.70 21.35
CA GLU A 107 -2.78 8.65 19.90
C GLU A 107 -3.59 9.86 19.38
N LYS A 108 -4.62 10.29 20.14
CA LYS A 108 -5.34 11.54 19.83
C LYS A 108 -4.44 12.77 19.89
N LYS A 109 -3.48 12.80 20.84
CA LYS A 109 -2.51 13.90 20.98
C LYS A 109 -1.53 13.93 19.81
N ILE A 110 -1.07 12.76 19.35
CA ILE A 110 -0.20 12.62 18.17
C ILE A 110 -0.94 13.10 16.92
N LYS A 111 -2.16 12.62 16.66
CA LYS A 111 -2.97 13.07 15.50
C LYS A 111 -3.23 14.58 15.50
N LYS A 112 -3.48 15.17 16.68
CA LYS A 112 -3.62 16.63 16.82
C LYS A 112 -2.31 17.37 16.50
N MET A 113 -1.17 16.83 16.93
CA MET A 113 0.14 17.41 16.66
C MET A 113 0.53 17.29 15.18
N GLU A 114 0.24 16.15 14.55
CA GLU A 114 0.44 15.93 13.11
C GLU A 114 -0.37 16.92 12.27
N PHE A 115 -1.63 17.16 12.65
CA PHE A 115 -2.47 18.17 12.01
C PHE A 115 -1.85 19.58 12.12
N VAL A 116 -1.40 19.97 13.31
CA VAL A 116 -0.72 21.28 13.51
C VAL A 116 0.56 21.38 12.69
N VAL A 117 1.35 20.31 12.57
CA VAL A 117 2.55 20.26 11.73
C VAL A 117 2.19 20.43 10.25
N LEU A 118 1.10 19.83 9.80
CA LEU A 118 0.60 19.97 8.43
C LEU A 118 0.17 21.41 8.12
N GLU A 119 -0.58 22.04 9.04
CA GLU A 119 -0.99 23.45 8.93
C GLU A 119 0.22 24.39 8.90
N LEU A 120 1.21 24.18 9.77
CA LEU A 120 2.45 24.96 9.77
C LEU A 120 3.24 24.78 8.47
N ARG A 121 3.31 23.56 7.93
CA ARG A 121 3.95 23.29 6.63
C ARG A 121 3.24 24.03 5.49
N GLN A 122 1.91 24.03 5.47
CA GLN A 122 1.13 24.78 4.49
C GLN A 122 1.36 26.28 4.63
N LYS A 123 1.36 26.82 5.86
CA LYS A 123 1.64 28.24 6.12
C LYS A 123 3.04 28.65 5.67
N VAL A 124 4.05 27.80 5.88
CA VAL A 124 5.42 28.02 5.39
C VAL A 124 5.46 28.04 3.86
N GLN A 125 4.71 27.17 3.18
CA GLN A 125 4.63 27.20 1.71
C GLN A 125 3.99 28.49 1.19
N THR A 126 2.89 28.94 1.81
CA THR A 126 2.23 30.22 1.46
C THR A 126 3.18 31.39 1.68
N LEU A 127 3.83 31.47 2.84
CA LEU A 127 4.80 32.53 3.14
C LEU A 127 6.00 32.53 2.19
N ASN A 128 6.46 31.36 1.74
CA ASN A 128 7.54 31.25 0.77
C ASN A 128 7.10 31.73 -0.63
N HIS A 129 5.85 31.45 -1.02
CA HIS A 129 5.26 31.99 -2.25
C HIS A 129 5.14 33.52 -2.18
N ASP A 130 4.64 34.06 -1.07
CA ASP A 130 4.51 35.50 -0.86
C ASP A 130 5.88 36.19 -0.84
N LEU A 131 6.89 35.56 -0.22
CA LEU A 131 8.28 36.05 -0.23
C LEU A 131 8.85 36.07 -1.66
N LEU A 132 8.56 35.06 -2.49
CA LEU A 132 8.99 35.03 -3.88
C LEU A 132 8.29 36.11 -4.72
N LEU A 133 7.01 36.37 -4.47
CA LEU A 133 6.27 37.45 -5.14
C LEU A 133 6.81 38.81 -4.71
N ALA A 134 7.01 39.04 -3.41
CA ALA A 134 7.62 40.26 -2.88
C ALA A 134 9.03 40.47 -3.47
N LYS A 135 9.83 39.41 -3.56
CA LYS A 135 11.14 39.43 -4.24
C LYS A 135 11.01 39.90 -5.69
N LYS A 136 10.08 39.33 -6.48
CA LYS A 136 9.86 39.74 -7.87
C LYS A 136 9.44 41.21 -7.99
N VAL A 137 8.60 41.69 -7.07
CA VAL A 137 8.21 43.10 -7.00
C VAL A 137 9.44 43.96 -6.72
N VAL A 138 10.27 43.60 -5.74
CA VAL A 138 11.51 44.33 -5.45
C VAL A 138 12.45 44.31 -6.65
N GLU A 139 12.66 43.17 -7.33
CA GLU A 139 13.49 43.08 -8.54
C GLU A 139 12.96 43.95 -9.69
N ALA A 140 11.64 44.04 -9.86
CA ALA A 140 11.02 44.93 -10.85
C ALA A 140 11.21 46.42 -10.49
N GLU A 141 11.09 46.75 -9.20
CA GLU A 141 11.26 48.10 -8.67
C GLU A 141 12.73 48.54 -8.62
N THR A 142 13.69 47.64 -8.38
CA THR A 142 15.12 47.98 -8.35
C THR A 142 15.77 47.86 -9.73
N GLY A 143 15.25 46.97 -10.59
CA GLY A 143 15.93 46.53 -11.81
C GLY A 143 17.15 45.64 -11.55
N GLU A 144 17.44 45.32 -10.29
CA GLU A 144 18.52 44.41 -9.89
C GLU A 144 17.95 43.01 -9.67
N ILE A 145 18.58 42.01 -10.26
CA ILE A 145 18.26 40.60 -10.00
C ILE A 145 18.78 40.26 -8.62
N ILE A 146 17.94 39.70 -7.74
CA ILE A 146 18.27 39.35 -6.35
C ILE A 146 18.47 37.83 -6.30
N PRO A 147 19.70 37.27 -6.29
CA PRO A 147 19.86 35.82 -6.27
C PRO A 147 19.37 35.19 -4.95
N ASN A 148 19.67 35.84 -3.82
CA ASN A 148 19.30 35.39 -2.48
C ASN A 148 18.85 36.58 -1.62
N ILE A 149 17.60 36.53 -1.14
CA ILE A 149 16.98 37.62 -0.37
C ILE A 149 17.70 37.89 0.96
N ASN A 150 18.20 36.87 1.64
CA ASN A 150 18.89 37.01 2.93
C ASN A 150 20.22 37.73 2.76
N ILE A 151 21.01 37.34 1.75
CA ILE A 151 22.29 38.00 1.45
C ILE A 151 22.05 39.45 1.03
N TRP A 152 21.05 39.70 0.18
CA TRP A 152 20.69 41.05 -0.26
C TRP A 152 20.26 41.94 0.90
N LEU A 153 19.38 41.47 1.78
CA LEU A 153 18.95 42.20 2.99
C LEU A 153 20.09 42.44 3.98
N THR A 154 20.98 41.46 4.15
CA THR A 154 22.16 41.59 5.02
C THR A 154 23.13 42.63 4.49
N ASN A 155 23.36 42.67 3.17
CA ASN A 155 24.16 43.72 2.53
C ASN A 155 23.55 45.11 2.69
N LEU A 156 22.22 45.20 2.81
CA LEU A 156 21.52 46.46 3.12
C LEU A 156 21.69 46.87 4.58
N LYS A 157 21.65 45.92 5.53
CA LYS A 157 21.77 46.20 6.97
C LYS A 157 23.19 46.45 7.46
N LEU A 158 24.21 45.81 6.87
CA LEU A 158 25.57 45.76 7.44
C LEU A 158 26.47 46.96 7.17
N LYS A 159 26.01 48.02 6.50
CA LYS A 159 26.80 49.26 6.40
C LYS A 159 26.40 50.25 7.49
N THR A 160 26.84 49.94 8.71
CA THR A 160 26.84 50.84 9.86
C THR A 160 27.89 51.96 9.77
N GLU A 161 28.78 51.93 8.78
CA GLU A 161 29.80 52.96 8.56
C GLU A 161 29.40 53.93 7.43
N GLY A 162 28.48 54.85 7.72
CA GLY A 162 28.33 56.18 7.09
C GLY A 162 28.10 56.29 5.57
N THR A 163 28.29 55.21 4.83
CA THR A 163 28.03 55.10 3.40
C THR A 163 26.76 54.31 3.29
N TYR A 164 25.64 55.04 3.24
CA TYR A 164 24.35 54.51 2.83
C TYR A 164 24.61 53.58 1.64
N GLY A 165 24.51 52.26 1.88
CA GLY A 165 24.67 51.27 0.83
C GLY A 165 23.79 51.73 -0.32
N THR A 166 24.31 51.65 -1.55
CA THR A 166 23.91 52.30 -2.82
C THR A 166 22.47 52.00 -3.26
N TRP A 167 21.52 52.02 -2.34
CA TRP A 167 20.10 51.84 -2.50
C TRP A 167 19.54 53.13 -3.05
N ARG A 168 19.92 53.42 -4.30
CA ARG A 168 19.19 54.38 -5.12
C ARG A 168 18.11 53.57 -5.80
N GLY A 169 17.05 53.24 -5.06
CA GLY A 169 15.87 52.60 -5.63
C GLY A 169 15.42 53.38 -6.87
N ARG A 170 14.85 52.71 -7.87
CA ARG A 170 14.45 53.33 -9.13
C ARG A 170 13.58 54.56 -8.92
N GLN A 171 12.74 54.59 -7.88
CA GLN A 171 11.97 55.78 -7.51
C GLN A 171 12.84 56.99 -7.14
N GLN A 172 13.96 56.81 -6.43
CA GLN A 172 14.90 57.90 -6.18
C GLN A 172 15.69 58.27 -7.44
N GLN A 173 16.05 57.30 -8.29
CA GLN A 173 16.68 57.61 -9.59
C GLN A 173 15.74 58.43 -10.47
N ILE A 174 14.46 58.06 -10.53
CA ILE A 174 13.40 58.81 -11.21
C ILE A 174 13.25 60.20 -10.58
N THR A 175 13.22 60.32 -9.26
CA THR A 175 13.14 61.63 -8.59
C THR A 175 14.37 62.50 -8.85
N ALA A 176 15.57 61.91 -8.85
CA ALA A 176 16.82 62.61 -9.17
C ALA A 176 16.84 63.07 -10.63
N LEU A 177 16.40 62.21 -11.56
CA LEU A 177 16.25 62.56 -12.97
C LEU A 177 15.18 63.63 -13.17
N LYS A 178 14.02 63.53 -12.51
CA LYS A 178 12.96 64.56 -12.52
C LYS A 178 13.49 65.90 -12.01
N ASN A 179 14.23 65.91 -10.90
CA ASN A 179 14.86 67.14 -10.39
C ASN A 179 15.90 67.70 -11.36
N ARG A 180 16.69 66.84 -12.01
CA ARG A 180 17.70 67.26 -13.01
C ARG A 180 17.03 67.82 -14.27
N ILE A 181 15.95 67.20 -14.73
CA ILE A 181 15.11 67.67 -15.83
C ILE A 181 14.46 69.01 -15.45
N ALA A 182 13.89 69.15 -14.25
CA ALA A 182 13.33 70.42 -13.78
C ALA A 182 14.38 71.53 -13.73
N LYS A 183 15.62 71.20 -13.35
CA LYS A 183 16.76 72.16 -13.34
C LYS A 183 17.20 72.55 -14.74
N LEU A 184 17.23 71.60 -15.68
CA LEU A 184 17.53 71.88 -17.09
C LEU A 184 16.41 72.67 -17.75
N GLN A 185 15.15 72.37 -17.41
CA GLN A 185 13.98 73.12 -17.85
C GLN A 185 13.99 74.54 -17.30
N SER A 186 14.35 74.76 -16.03
CA SER A 186 14.49 76.11 -15.49
C SER A 186 15.65 76.87 -16.11
N GLN A 187 16.77 76.21 -16.41
CA GLN A 187 17.88 76.80 -17.15
C GLN A 187 17.50 77.18 -18.59
N LEU A 188 16.70 76.35 -19.26
CA LEU A 188 16.14 76.65 -20.58
C LEU A 188 15.16 77.82 -20.50
N ALA A 189 14.27 77.82 -19.51
CA ALA A 189 13.31 78.90 -19.29
C ALA A 189 14.00 80.24 -19.00
N LEU A 190 15.06 80.24 -18.18
CA LEU A 190 15.90 81.41 -17.93
C LEU A 190 16.61 81.88 -19.20
N LYS A 191 17.14 80.96 -20.02
CA LYS A 191 17.75 81.31 -21.32
C LYS A 191 16.75 81.85 -22.33
N SER A 192 15.49 81.39 -22.30
CA SER A 192 14.43 81.94 -23.15
C SER A 192 13.85 83.25 -22.60
N SER A 193 13.84 83.43 -21.28
CA SER A 193 13.28 84.63 -20.63
C SER A 193 14.28 85.78 -20.55
N SER A 194 15.59 85.53 -20.63
CA SER A 194 16.61 86.59 -20.64
C SER A 194 16.68 87.37 -21.96
N ARG A 195 15.60 87.38 -22.76
CA ARG A 195 15.53 88.15 -24.00
C ARG A 195 14.25 88.97 -24.18
N THR A 196 13.45 89.14 -23.13
CA THR A 196 12.17 89.88 -23.22
C THR A 196 12.02 91.02 -22.21
N GLU A 197 13.11 91.48 -21.59
CA GLU A 197 13.16 92.78 -20.92
C GLU A 197 14.06 93.71 -21.74
N ASP A 198 13.52 94.19 -22.85
CA ASP A 198 13.60 95.60 -23.27
C ASP A 198 13.08 95.73 -24.69
N LEU A 199 12.18 96.70 -24.87
CA LEU A 199 11.49 97.11 -26.10
C LEU A 199 10.21 96.33 -26.42
N ILE A 200 9.24 96.53 -25.51
CA ILE A 200 7.93 97.07 -25.88
C ILE A 200 8.05 97.95 -27.12
N HIS A 201 7.55 97.50 -28.27
CA HIS A 201 6.63 98.26 -29.11
C HIS A 201 6.18 97.45 -30.34
N LYS A 202 4.86 97.26 -30.38
CA LYS A 202 4.00 97.25 -31.57
C LYS A 202 3.91 95.92 -32.33
N ASP A 203 2.97 95.12 -31.85
CA ASP A 203 1.88 94.50 -32.61
C ASP A 203 1.97 94.68 -34.13
N ASN A 204 2.20 93.58 -34.85
CA ASN A 204 1.34 93.16 -35.95
C ASN A 204 1.65 91.72 -36.36
N ILE A 205 0.69 90.84 -36.04
CA ILE A 205 0.00 89.93 -36.97
C ILE A 205 0.87 88.84 -37.62
N GLU A 206 0.71 87.64 -37.05
CA GLU A 206 0.34 86.40 -37.76
C GLU A 206 1.12 86.05 -39.04
N ASN A 207 2.09 85.13 -38.92
CA ASN A 207 2.06 83.81 -39.56
C ASN A 207 3.43 83.13 -39.47
N GLU A 208 3.47 82.12 -38.60
CA GLU A 208 4.06 80.78 -38.74
C GLU A 208 5.44 80.55 -39.40
N THR A 209 6.16 79.62 -38.76
CA THR A 209 7.39 78.89 -39.18
C THR A 209 8.71 79.64 -38.92
N PHE A 210 9.16 79.72 -37.67
CA PHE A 210 9.95 78.67 -37.00
C PHE A 210 10.77 77.80 -37.97
N SER A 211 11.86 78.33 -38.51
CA SER A 211 13.00 77.52 -38.96
C SER A 211 14.29 78.22 -38.55
N GLY A 212 14.78 77.85 -37.36
CA GLY A 212 16.02 78.37 -36.78
C GLY A 212 17.23 77.88 -37.57
N ALA A 213 17.63 78.64 -38.59
CA ALA A 213 18.90 78.45 -39.29
C ALA A 213 19.64 79.76 -39.60
N THR A 214 19.18 80.90 -39.07
CA THR A 214 19.85 82.21 -39.20
C THR A 214 20.45 82.64 -37.85
N PHE A 215 21.47 81.92 -37.39
CA PHE A 215 22.35 82.38 -36.31
C PHE A 215 23.82 82.33 -36.73
N PHE A 216 24.11 82.78 -37.95
CA PHE A 216 25.43 83.28 -38.31
C PHE A 216 25.23 84.53 -39.14
N GLY A 217 25.80 85.64 -38.67
CA GLY A 217 25.55 86.98 -39.14
C GLY A 217 25.73 87.12 -40.64
N ILE A 218 24.61 87.33 -41.32
CA ILE A 218 24.52 88.09 -42.56
C ILE A 218 24.72 89.55 -42.16
N ASN A 219 25.96 90.00 -42.08
CA ASN A 219 26.31 91.41 -42.19
C ASN A 219 27.76 91.52 -42.68
N TYR A 220 27.99 92.48 -43.57
CA TYR A 220 29.20 92.72 -44.37
C TYR A 220 29.37 91.86 -45.62
N PHE A 221 28.36 91.89 -46.48
CA PHE A 221 28.60 92.29 -47.87
C PHE A 221 29.03 93.76 -47.87
N GLN A 222 30.34 94.02 -47.85
CA GLN A 222 30.89 95.28 -48.34
C GLN A 222 31.59 94.91 -49.64
N ASP A 223 31.00 95.40 -50.72
CA ASP A 223 31.49 95.27 -52.08
C ASP A 223 32.91 95.84 -52.17
N ASP A 224 33.87 94.97 -52.49
CA ASP A 224 35.03 95.37 -53.28
C ASP A 224 35.27 94.21 -54.25
N ASP A 225 34.60 94.34 -55.40
CA ASP A 225 35.07 93.76 -56.66
C ASP A 225 36.58 94.06 -56.79
N ASN A 226 37.33 93.14 -57.37
CA ASN A 226 38.78 93.22 -57.66
C ASN A 226 39.73 92.58 -56.63
N ASN A 227 39.49 91.34 -56.22
CA ASN A 227 40.57 90.34 -56.19
C ASN A 227 40.01 88.94 -55.97
N LEU A 228 39.64 88.28 -57.07
CA LEU A 228 39.49 86.84 -57.14
C LEU A 228 40.90 86.21 -57.05
N ASP A 229 41.54 86.30 -55.88
CA ASP A 229 42.68 85.45 -55.58
C ASP A 229 42.16 84.14 -54.99
N PRO A 230 42.32 83.00 -55.68
CA PRO A 230 41.93 81.68 -55.16
C PRO A 230 42.62 81.30 -53.84
N GLN A 231 43.60 82.09 -53.37
CA GLN A 231 44.31 81.90 -52.11
C GLN A 231 43.72 82.68 -50.92
N SER A 232 42.55 83.31 -51.03
CA SER A 232 41.99 84.01 -49.87
C SER A 232 41.65 83.03 -48.72
N PRO A 233 42.03 83.32 -47.47
CA PRO A 233 41.74 82.48 -46.31
C PRO A 233 40.22 82.27 -46.07
N LYS A 234 39.38 83.16 -46.62
CA LYS A 234 37.91 83.06 -46.59
C LYS A 234 37.39 81.90 -47.44
N VAL A 235 37.90 81.75 -48.67
CA VAL A 235 37.49 80.66 -49.57
C VAL A 235 37.94 79.31 -49.01
N ASN A 236 39.18 79.23 -48.52
CA ASN A 236 39.68 78.01 -47.86
C ASN A 236 38.84 77.61 -46.64
N HIS A 237 38.42 78.57 -45.82
CA HIS A 237 37.56 78.29 -44.67
C HIS A 237 36.17 77.76 -45.07
N ILE A 238 35.57 78.28 -46.15
CA ILE A 238 34.28 77.79 -46.67
C ILE A 238 34.43 76.36 -47.23
N ILE A 239 35.53 76.09 -47.94
CA ILE A 239 35.85 74.74 -48.44
C ILE A 239 36.00 73.77 -47.27
N GLU A 240 36.84 74.09 -46.28
CA GLU A 240 37.04 73.28 -45.07
C GLU A 240 35.72 73.03 -44.32
N GLN A 241 34.88 74.06 -44.17
CA GLN A 241 33.59 73.92 -43.51
C GLN A 241 32.64 73.00 -44.30
N ASN A 242 32.64 73.08 -45.64
CA ASN A 242 31.85 72.21 -46.49
C ASN A 242 32.37 70.76 -46.49
N GLU A 243 33.69 70.57 -46.47
CA GLU A 243 34.32 69.25 -46.32
C GLU A 243 33.95 68.63 -44.97
N ASN A 244 33.97 69.41 -43.88
CA ASN A 244 33.56 68.95 -42.54
C ASN A 244 32.08 68.60 -42.48
N LYS A 245 31.19 69.41 -43.07
CA LYS A 245 29.75 69.11 -43.18
C LYS A 245 29.51 67.82 -43.97
N THR A 246 30.18 67.69 -45.12
CA THR A 246 30.06 66.50 -45.98
C THR A 246 30.56 65.25 -45.26
N SER A 247 31.68 65.34 -44.56
CA SER A 247 32.23 64.26 -43.73
C SER A 247 31.28 63.86 -42.60
N THR A 248 30.64 64.83 -41.94
CA THR A 248 29.64 64.59 -40.88
C THR A 248 28.40 63.90 -41.44
N ILE A 249 27.92 64.32 -42.62
CA ILE A 249 26.76 63.69 -43.29
C ILE A 249 27.07 62.24 -43.65
N ILE A 250 28.26 61.95 -44.19
CA ILE A 250 28.70 60.58 -44.51
C ILE A 250 28.74 59.72 -43.24
N GLN A 251 29.30 60.24 -42.14
CA GLN A 251 29.35 59.53 -40.85
C GLN A 251 27.94 59.22 -40.31
N LEU A 252 27.01 60.17 -40.38
CA LEU A 252 25.62 59.98 -39.97
C LEU A 252 24.87 58.98 -40.87
N GLN A 253 25.18 58.96 -42.17
CA GLN A 253 24.61 57.97 -43.10
C GLN A 253 25.13 56.55 -42.79
N ASP A 254 26.43 56.40 -42.52
CA ASP A 254 27.01 55.13 -42.10
C ASP A 254 26.47 54.66 -40.74
N GLU A 255 26.29 55.57 -39.79
CA GLU A 255 25.68 55.27 -38.49
C GLU A 255 24.21 54.84 -38.64
N LYS A 256 23.43 55.55 -39.45
CA LYS A 256 22.05 55.18 -39.78
C LYS A 256 21.99 53.76 -40.36
N LYS A 257 22.87 53.43 -41.31
CA LYS A 257 22.95 52.10 -41.91
C LYS A 257 23.29 51.03 -40.86
N ARG A 258 24.27 51.27 -39.99
CA ARG A 258 24.61 50.35 -38.89
C ARG A 258 23.43 50.13 -37.92
N LEU A 259 22.72 51.21 -37.55
CA LEU A 259 21.54 51.12 -36.69
C LEU A 259 20.39 50.35 -37.34
N GLU A 260 20.20 50.47 -38.66
CA GLU A 260 19.23 49.67 -39.42
C GLU A 260 19.58 48.17 -39.39
N GLU A 261 20.86 47.82 -39.61
CA GLU A 261 21.35 46.44 -39.52
C GLU A 261 21.19 45.85 -38.10
N ASP A 262 21.55 46.60 -37.05
CA ASP A 262 21.39 46.20 -35.64
C ASP A 262 19.93 46.01 -35.24
N ASN A 263 19.03 46.87 -35.74
CA ASN A 263 17.59 46.75 -35.51
C ASN A 263 17.04 45.46 -36.15
N ASP A 264 17.49 45.11 -37.35
CA ASP A 264 17.09 43.87 -38.01
C ASP A 264 17.63 42.62 -37.32
N VAL A 265 18.86 42.64 -36.80
CA VAL A 265 19.38 41.56 -35.93
C VAL A 265 18.54 41.44 -34.66
N THR A 266 18.20 42.55 -34.02
CA THR A 266 17.39 42.57 -32.79
C THR A 266 15.99 42.01 -33.04
N LYS A 267 15.33 42.37 -34.15
CA LYS A 267 14.03 41.79 -34.56
C LYS A 267 14.11 40.28 -34.77
N LYS A 268 15.16 39.79 -35.44
CA LYS A 268 15.39 38.33 -35.64
C LYS A 268 15.58 37.61 -34.31
N ASN A 269 16.34 38.20 -33.38
CA ASN A 269 16.53 37.63 -32.04
C ASN A 269 15.25 37.63 -31.20
N LEU A 270 14.43 38.68 -31.30
CA LEU A 270 13.11 38.72 -30.69
C LEU A 270 12.20 37.61 -31.23
N GLN A 271 12.19 37.37 -32.54
CA GLN A 271 11.40 36.30 -33.16
C GLN A 271 11.87 34.90 -32.68
N LYS A 272 13.18 34.65 -32.65
CA LYS A 272 13.76 33.41 -32.09
C LYS A 272 13.34 33.20 -30.63
N THR A 273 13.35 34.26 -29.83
CA THR A 273 12.97 34.22 -28.42
C THR A 273 11.47 33.94 -28.26
N LYS A 274 10.61 34.54 -29.08
CA LYS A 274 9.17 34.23 -29.11
C LYS A 274 8.89 32.77 -29.45
N LEU A 275 9.59 32.21 -30.44
CA LEU A 275 9.48 30.78 -30.79
C LEU A 275 9.93 29.88 -29.64
N ARG A 276 11.06 30.20 -28.99
CA ARG A 276 11.53 29.48 -27.79
C ARG A 276 10.51 29.53 -26.65
N ILE A 277 9.93 30.70 -26.38
CA ILE A 277 8.89 30.85 -25.34
C ILE A 277 7.66 29.99 -25.68
N ASN A 278 7.24 29.94 -26.94
CA ASN A 278 6.12 29.11 -27.36
C ASN A 278 6.39 27.61 -27.16
N ASN A 279 7.58 27.14 -27.54
CA ASN A 279 7.99 25.74 -27.31
C ASN A 279 8.02 25.41 -25.81
N LEU A 280 8.59 26.28 -24.98
CA LEU A 280 8.60 26.09 -23.52
C LEU A 280 7.20 26.08 -22.92
N LEU A 281 6.28 26.89 -23.45
CA LEU A 281 4.89 26.92 -22.99
C LEU A 281 4.13 25.64 -23.40
N GLN A 282 4.46 25.07 -24.55
CA GLN A 282 3.94 23.76 -24.97
C GLN A 282 4.48 22.63 -24.09
N GLU A 283 5.79 22.59 -23.84
CA GLU A 283 6.40 21.64 -22.89
C GLU A 283 5.78 21.76 -21.49
N GLN A 284 5.52 22.98 -21.02
CA GLN A 284 4.85 23.20 -19.73
C GLN A 284 3.43 22.62 -19.71
N LYS A 285 2.67 22.69 -20.81
CA LYS A 285 1.34 22.08 -20.90
C LYS A 285 1.42 20.56 -20.85
N GLU A 286 2.37 19.97 -21.58
CA GLU A 286 2.59 18.52 -21.60
C GLU A 286 3.00 17.99 -20.23
N LEU A 287 3.93 18.67 -19.55
CA LEU A 287 4.32 18.32 -18.17
C LEU A 287 3.14 18.43 -17.19
N LYS A 288 2.29 19.46 -17.32
CA LYS A 288 1.06 19.56 -16.50
C LYS A 288 0.11 18.39 -16.75
N GLN A 289 -0.05 17.96 -18.01
CA GLN A 289 -0.88 16.78 -18.34
C GLN A 289 -0.28 15.50 -17.75
N GLN A 290 1.04 15.31 -17.82
CA GLN A 290 1.73 14.19 -17.20
C GLN A 290 1.55 14.18 -15.67
N ILE A 291 1.68 15.34 -15.01
CA ILE A 291 1.43 15.45 -13.56
C ILE A 291 -0.02 15.08 -13.22
N LEU A 292 -1.00 15.55 -13.98
CA LEU A 292 -2.41 15.20 -13.77
C LEU A 292 -2.66 13.70 -13.94
N PHE A 293 -2.01 13.07 -14.92
CA PHE A 293 -2.07 11.62 -15.12
C PHE A 293 -1.47 10.86 -13.94
N LEU A 294 -0.32 11.28 -13.43
CA LEU A 294 0.30 10.68 -12.24
C LEU A 294 -0.56 10.84 -10.98
N ILE A 295 -1.20 12.01 -10.79
CA ILE A 295 -2.16 12.22 -9.69
C ILE A 295 -3.35 11.26 -9.83
N LYS A 296 -3.89 11.09 -11.04
CA LYS A 296 -4.98 10.13 -11.28
C LYS A 296 -4.55 8.70 -10.98
N LYS A 297 -3.34 8.31 -11.39
CA LYS A 297 -2.77 7.00 -11.08
C LYS A 297 -2.63 6.81 -9.56
N GLY A 298 -2.12 7.80 -8.84
CA GLY A 298 -2.01 7.76 -7.38
C GLY A 298 -3.35 7.55 -6.68
N LYS A 299 -4.45 8.12 -7.19
CA LYS A 299 -5.80 7.86 -6.65
C LYS A 299 -6.25 6.41 -6.82
N HIS A 300 -5.88 5.76 -7.93
CA HIS A 300 -6.17 4.34 -8.13
C HIS A 300 -5.32 3.46 -7.21
N ASP A 301 -4.08 3.86 -6.91
CA ASP A 301 -3.25 3.18 -5.93
C ASP A 301 -3.85 3.30 -4.51
N ASP A 302 -4.39 4.47 -4.15
CA ASP A 302 -5.10 4.67 -2.87
C ASP A 302 -6.34 3.77 -2.75
N GLU A 303 -7.14 3.64 -3.82
CA GLU A 303 -8.31 2.74 -3.89
C GLU A 303 -7.92 1.26 -3.76
N LEU A 304 -6.78 0.87 -4.33
CA LEU A 304 -6.23 -0.47 -4.17
C LEU A 304 -5.78 -0.73 -2.73
N VAL A 305 -5.12 0.24 -2.09
CA VAL A 305 -4.71 0.12 -0.68
C VAL A 305 -5.94 0.00 0.22
N GLU A 306 -6.99 0.81 0.02
CA GLU A 306 -8.24 0.72 0.77
C GLU A 306 -8.90 -0.67 0.61
N SER A 307 -8.92 -1.21 -0.61
CA SER A 307 -9.43 -2.55 -0.88
C SER A 307 -8.64 -3.65 -0.16
N LEU A 308 -7.31 -3.54 -0.09
CA LEU A 308 -6.44 -4.47 0.64
C LEU A 308 -6.63 -4.37 2.16
N VAL A 309 -6.79 -3.16 2.69
CA VAL A 309 -7.06 -2.93 4.12
C VAL A 309 -8.40 -3.56 4.50
N HIS A 310 -9.46 -3.33 3.72
CA HIS A 310 -10.77 -3.94 3.94
C HIS A 310 -10.72 -5.47 3.87
N HIS A 311 -9.94 -6.04 2.94
CA HIS A 311 -9.75 -7.49 2.87
C HIS A 311 -9.05 -8.05 4.13
N ASN A 312 -8.00 -7.38 4.60
CA ASN A 312 -7.30 -7.76 5.83
C ASN A 312 -8.19 -7.64 7.07
N GLU A 313 -9.04 -6.61 7.14
CA GLU A 313 -10.01 -6.45 8.23
C GLU A 313 -11.02 -7.61 8.26
N ASN A 314 -11.53 -8.02 7.09
CA ASN A 314 -12.42 -9.18 6.98
C ASN A 314 -11.74 -10.48 7.42
N LEU A 315 -10.49 -10.71 7.02
CA LEU A 315 -9.72 -11.89 7.47
C LEU A 315 -9.49 -11.88 8.98
N GLN A 316 -9.19 -10.72 9.57
CA GLN A 316 -9.02 -10.59 11.02
C GLN A 316 -10.33 -10.89 11.76
N ASN A 317 -11.47 -10.44 11.20
CA ASN A 317 -12.79 -10.73 11.75
C ASN A 317 -13.14 -12.22 11.66
N GLU A 318 -12.84 -12.89 10.54
CA GLU A 318 -13.01 -14.33 10.36
C GLU A 318 -12.15 -15.12 11.35
N LEU A 319 -10.90 -14.72 11.57
CA LEU A 319 -9.98 -15.33 12.53
C LEU A 319 -10.49 -15.18 13.96
N ASN A 320 -10.97 -13.99 14.34
CA ASN A 320 -11.55 -13.74 15.66
C ASN A 320 -12.80 -14.61 15.90
N ARG A 321 -13.65 -14.75 14.87
CA ARG A 321 -14.82 -15.63 14.91
C ARG A 321 -14.42 -17.10 15.08
N MET A 322 -13.42 -17.56 14.34
CA MET A 322 -12.91 -18.94 14.48
C MET A 322 -12.30 -19.19 15.86
N ASN A 323 -11.56 -18.24 16.40
CA ASN A 323 -11.01 -18.32 17.76
C ASN A 323 -12.12 -18.39 18.82
N GLN A 324 -13.22 -17.65 18.63
CA GLN A 324 -14.37 -17.71 19.52
C GLN A 324 -15.05 -19.09 19.46
N ILE A 325 -15.26 -19.63 18.26
CA ILE A 325 -15.84 -20.98 18.07
C ILE A 325 -14.93 -22.06 18.68
N ASN A 326 -13.61 -21.92 18.55
CA ASN A 326 -12.68 -22.88 19.14
C ASN A 326 -12.74 -22.87 20.67
N LYS A 327 -12.81 -21.70 21.30
CA LYS A 327 -13.00 -21.59 22.75
C LYS A 327 -14.29 -22.27 23.22
N GLU A 328 -15.40 -22.04 22.51
CA GLU A 328 -16.68 -22.69 22.83
C GLU A 328 -16.62 -24.21 22.72
N LYS A 329 -15.87 -24.74 21.74
CA LYS A 329 -15.63 -26.18 21.61
C LYS A 329 -14.72 -26.73 22.69
N ASP A 330 -13.70 -26.01 23.08
CA ASP A 330 -12.80 -26.42 24.16
C ASP A 330 -13.57 -26.51 25.50
N ASP A 331 -14.44 -25.53 25.77
CA ASP A 331 -15.35 -25.54 26.95
C ASP A 331 -16.33 -26.74 26.90
N GLU A 332 -16.87 -27.06 25.72
CA GLU A 332 -17.77 -28.22 25.54
C GLU A 332 -17.04 -29.55 25.75
N ILE A 333 -15.80 -29.67 25.26
CA ILE A 333 -14.94 -30.83 25.46
C ILE A 333 -14.58 -30.99 26.95
N GLU A 334 -14.26 -29.90 27.65
CA GLU A 334 -13.96 -29.92 29.08
C GLU A 334 -15.17 -30.45 29.87
N LYS A 335 -16.36 -29.92 29.59
CA LYS A 335 -17.61 -30.38 30.21
C LYS A 335 -17.91 -31.86 29.93
N PHE A 336 -17.67 -32.32 28.70
CA PHE A 336 -17.85 -33.72 28.34
C PHE A 336 -16.86 -34.64 29.09
N ASN A 337 -15.60 -34.21 29.21
CA ASN A 337 -14.57 -34.95 29.96
C ASN A 337 -14.92 -35.05 31.45
N GLU A 338 -15.43 -33.97 32.05
CA GLU A 338 -15.89 -33.97 33.44
C GLU A 338 -17.06 -34.96 33.64
N GLN A 339 -18.04 -34.96 32.74
CA GLN A 339 -19.14 -35.93 32.76
C GLN A 339 -18.66 -37.37 32.61
N GLN A 340 -17.70 -37.62 31.71
CA GLN A 340 -17.12 -38.95 31.52
C GLN A 340 -16.37 -39.43 32.77
N SER A 341 -15.62 -38.54 33.43
CA SER A 341 -14.95 -38.82 34.71
C SER A 341 -15.95 -39.17 35.82
N ASN A 342 -17.02 -38.39 35.94
CA ASN A 342 -18.10 -38.63 36.91
C ASN A 342 -18.82 -39.96 36.66
N LEU A 343 -19.12 -40.30 35.39
CA LEU A 343 -19.71 -41.58 35.02
C LEU A 343 -18.77 -42.75 35.31
N LYS A 344 -17.48 -42.59 35.05
CA LYS A 344 -16.46 -43.59 35.36
C LYS A 344 -16.42 -43.86 36.87
N GLN A 345 -16.36 -42.81 37.69
CA GLN A 345 -16.40 -42.96 39.16
C GLN A 345 -17.67 -43.66 39.64
N ARG A 346 -18.85 -43.33 39.10
CA ARG A 346 -20.11 -44.01 39.45
C ARG A 346 -20.07 -45.50 39.10
N LYS A 347 -19.53 -45.85 37.92
CA LYS A 347 -19.36 -47.24 37.50
C LYS A 347 -18.38 -47.97 38.42
N ASP A 348 -17.26 -47.35 38.77
CA ASP A 348 -16.26 -47.96 39.65
C ASP A 348 -16.83 -48.23 41.06
N ILE A 349 -17.70 -47.35 41.58
CA ILE A 349 -18.42 -47.56 42.86
C ILE A 349 -19.42 -48.71 42.74
N GLU A 350 -20.21 -48.74 41.67
CA GLU A 350 -21.22 -49.80 41.47
C GLU A 350 -20.56 -51.17 41.25
N ILE A 351 -19.45 -51.23 40.52
CA ILE A 351 -18.65 -52.46 40.36
C ILE A 351 -18.21 -52.99 41.72
N LYS A 352 -17.65 -52.14 42.59
CA LYS A 352 -17.24 -52.56 43.95
C LYS A 352 -18.41 -53.08 44.77
N ARG A 353 -19.59 -52.46 44.67
CA ARG A 353 -20.81 -52.91 45.34
C ARG A 353 -21.25 -54.30 44.84
N LEU A 354 -21.20 -54.52 43.53
CA LEU A 354 -21.54 -55.82 42.94
C LEU A 354 -20.52 -56.90 43.31
N GLU A 355 -19.23 -56.56 43.36
CA GLU A 355 -18.18 -57.46 43.85
C GLU A 355 -18.42 -57.88 45.31
N GLU A 356 -18.82 -56.95 46.18
CA GLU A 356 -19.19 -57.24 47.59
C GLU A 356 -20.39 -58.19 47.67
N ILE A 357 -21.47 -57.93 46.91
CA ILE A 357 -22.64 -58.82 46.86
C ILE A 357 -22.26 -60.21 46.33
N ILE A 358 -21.38 -60.31 45.32
CA ILE A 358 -20.92 -61.60 44.79
C ILE A 358 -20.17 -62.38 45.89
N ILE A 359 -19.31 -61.72 46.66
CA ILE A 359 -18.59 -62.35 47.78
C ILE A 359 -19.58 -62.86 48.83
N GLU A 360 -20.55 -62.05 49.26
CA GLU A 360 -21.59 -62.47 50.23
C GLU A 360 -22.39 -63.67 49.73
N LYS A 361 -22.78 -63.67 48.44
CA LYS A 361 -23.53 -64.77 47.84
C LYS A 361 -22.69 -66.04 47.75
N ASN A 362 -21.41 -65.93 47.41
CA ASN A 362 -20.50 -67.07 47.40
C ASN A 362 -20.32 -67.67 48.80
N GLN A 363 -20.17 -66.84 49.84
CA GLN A 363 -20.11 -67.31 51.23
C GLN A 363 -21.39 -68.05 51.66
N LEU A 364 -22.57 -67.56 51.26
CA LEU A 364 -23.83 -68.24 51.53
C LEU A 364 -23.92 -69.58 50.80
N ILE A 365 -23.48 -69.65 49.54
CA ILE A 365 -23.42 -70.89 48.76
C ILE A 365 -22.49 -71.90 49.44
N ASP A 366 -21.31 -71.47 49.90
CA ASP A 366 -20.36 -72.33 50.60
C ASP A 366 -20.96 -72.90 51.89
N ASN A 367 -21.66 -72.06 52.68
CA ASN A 367 -22.37 -72.53 53.88
C ASN A 367 -23.47 -73.55 53.56
N MET A 368 -24.24 -73.32 52.50
CA MET A 368 -25.28 -74.26 52.06
C MET A 368 -24.68 -75.58 51.56
N ASN A 369 -23.57 -75.51 50.82
CA ASN A 369 -22.84 -76.68 50.37
C ASN A 369 -22.28 -77.47 51.55
N GLU A 370 -21.73 -76.81 52.57
CA GLU A 370 -21.27 -77.45 53.80
C GLU A 370 -22.42 -78.17 54.54
N ARG A 371 -23.59 -77.51 54.66
CA ARG A 371 -24.79 -78.13 55.24
C ARG A 371 -25.28 -79.33 54.43
N LEU A 372 -25.26 -79.25 53.11
CA LEU A 372 -25.61 -80.38 52.23
C LEU A 372 -24.61 -81.53 52.40
N THR A 373 -23.31 -81.25 52.48
CA THR A 373 -22.31 -82.29 52.75
C THR A 373 -22.52 -82.93 54.12
N THR A 374 -22.85 -82.15 55.15
CA THR A 374 -23.14 -82.67 56.49
C THR A 374 -24.38 -83.55 56.51
N VAL A 375 -25.46 -83.12 55.85
CA VAL A 375 -26.69 -83.93 55.73
C VAL A 375 -26.42 -85.21 54.95
N ASN A 376 -25.68 -85.15 53.84
CA ASN A 376 -25.29 -86.33 53.09
C ASN A 376 -24.39 -87.27 53.91
N GLN A 377 -23.50 -86.73 54.73
CA GLN A 377 -22.65 -87.51 55.64
C GLN A 377 -23.48 -88.17 56.75
N ILE A 378 -24.42 -87.45 57.37
CA ILE A 378 -25.36 -88.02 58.36
C ILE A 378 -26.24 -89.08 57.71
N HIS A 379 -26.64 -88.89 56.45
CA HIS A 379 -27.40 -89.89 55.71
C HIS A 379 -26.55 -91.13 55.40
N LEU A 380 -25.26 -90.98 55.10
CA LEU A 380 -24.34 -92.11 54.94
C LEU A 380 -24.14 -92.85 56.27
N ASP A 381 -23.89 -92.14 57.37
CA ASP A 381 -23.66 -92.76 58.69
C ASP A 381 -24.92 -93.38 59.29
N LYS A 382 -26.12 -92.86 58.99
CA LYS A 382 -27.38 -93.50 59.40
C LYS A 382 -27.80 -94.66 58.50
N SER A 383 -27.30 -94.72 57.26
CA SER A 383 -27.69 -95.79 56.33
C SER A 383 -27.01 -97.14 56.58
N GLU A 384 -26.09 -97.24 57.56
CA GLU A 384 -25.64 -98.56 58.05
C GLU A 384 -26.63 -99.23 59.02
N HIS A 385 -27.71 -98.54 59.43
CA HIS A 385 -28.81 -99.18 60.15
C HIS A 385 -30.17 -98.86 59.54
N GLU A 386 -30.84 -99.95 59.16
CA GLU A 386 -32.28 -100.09 58.97
C GLU A 386 -32.79 -100.10 57.53
N VAL A 387 -32.83 -101.36 57.06
CA VAL A 387 -33.63 -101.99 56.01
C VAL A 387 -35.00 -101.34 55.77
N ILE A 388 -35.16 -100.79 54.57
CA ILE A 388 -36.24 -101.04 53.59
C ILE A 388 -37.59 -101.50 54.19
N THR A 389 -38.49 -100.54 54.37
CA THR A 389 -39.93 -100.72 54.16
C THR A 389 -40.33 -99.61 53.17
N GLU A 390 -40.40 -99.86 51.87
CA GLU A 390 -41.62 -100.36 51.19
C GLU A 390 -42.87 -100.01 52.02
N THR A 391 -43.78 -99.15 51.58
CA THR A 391 -44.56 -99.37 50.36
C THR A 391 -45.31 -98.09 50.04
N ASN A 392 -45.29 -97.71 48.76
CA ASN A 392 -46.28 -96.84 48.14
C ASN A 392 -47.68 -97.38 48.45
N ASP A 393 -48.55 -96.58 49.06
CA ASP A 393 -49.98 -96.79 48.91
C ASP A 393 -50.81 -95.55 49.28
N ILE A 394 -51.84 -95.34 48.46
CA ILE A 394 -52.99 -94.44 48.64
C ILE A 394 -52.79 -93.01 48.12
N ILE A 395 -52.60 -92.94 46.81
CA ILE A 395 -53.24 -91.94 45.95
C ILE A 395 -54.76 -92.21 45.99
N GLN A 396 -55.49 -91.60 46.93
CA GLN A 396 -56.97 -91.56 46.88
C GLN A 396 -57.58 -90.53 47.84
N SER A 397 -57.31 -89.25 47.59
CA SER A 397 -58.23 -88.17 47.98
C SER A 397 -58.30 -87.14 46.86
N ASN A 398 -58.67 -87.64 45.68
CA ASN A 398 -59.06 -86.79 44.58
C ASN A 398 -60.37 -86.07 44.92
N PHE A 399 -60.32 -84.74 44.74
CA PHE A 399 -61.38 -83.99 44.09
C PHE A 399 -62.59 -83.63 44.98
N ILE A 400 -62.49 -82.49 45.67
CA ILE A 400 -63.48 -81.39 45.75
C ILE A 400 -62.88 -80.37 46.73
N HIS A 401 -62.12 -79.42 46.21
CA HIS A 401 -62.12 -78.03 46.67
C HIS A 401 -61.55 -77.17 45.55
N SER A 402 -62.47 -76.73 44.71
CA SER A 402 -62.35 -75.62 43.78
C SER A 402 -61.53 -74.48 44.39
N SER A 403 -60.40 -74.16 43.77
CA SER A 403 -59.79 -72.82 43.72
C SER A 403 -59.95 -71.95 44.99
N GLN A 404 -59.57 -72.46 46.16
CA GLN A 404 -59.33 -71.61 47.31
C GLN A 404 -57.99 -70.91 47.06
N CYS A 405 -58.01 -69.89 46.21
CA CYS A 405 -56.86 -69.02 46.00
C CYS A 405 -56.53 -68.40 47.36
N ASP A 406 -55.33 -68.69 47.87
CA ASP A 406 -54.86 -68.24 49.16
C ASP A 406 -55.08 -66.73 49.27
N PRO A 407 -55.85 -66.23 50.27
CA PRO A 407 -56.08 -64.80 50.43
C PRO A 407 -54.78 -63.99 50.48
N ASP A 408 -53.66 -64.58 50.88
CA ASP A 408 -52.37 -63.89 50.86
C ASP A 408 -51.77 -63.80 49.44
N HIS A 409 -51.95 -64.83 48.59
CA HIS A 409 -51.54 -64.75 47.18
C HIS A 409 -52.37 -63.73 46.39
N ILE A 410 -53.68 -63.65 46.66
CA ILE A 410 -54.56 -62.61 46.08
C ILE A 410 -54.08 -61.20 46.49
N LYS A 411 -53.70 -61.02 47.77
CA LYS A 411 -53.15 -59.73 48.23
C LYS A 411 -51.85 -59.38 47.52
N SER A 412 -50.93 -60.33 47.37
CA SER A 412 -49.67 -60.10 46.63
C SER A 412 -49.92 -59.67 45.18
N LEU A 413 -50.79 -60.39 44.46
CA LEU A 413 -51.17 -60.03 43.09
C LEU A 413 -51.91 -58.70 43.01
N THR A 414 -52.69 -58.34 44.02
CA THR A 414 -53.39 -57.04 44.09
C THR A 414 -52.40 -55.89 44.26
N ILE A 415 -51.40 -56.05 45.13
CA ILE A 415 -50.34 -55.05 45.34
C ILE A 415 -49.48 -54.89 44.08
N GLU A 416 -49.12 -56.00 43.43
CA GLU A 416 -48.37 -55.98 42.17
C GLU A 416 -49.16 -55.28 41.06
N ARG A 417 -50.44 -55.63 40.89
CA ARG A 417 -51.34 -54.97 39.94
C ARG A 417 -51.41 -53.46 40.21
N ASP A 418 -51.59 -53.05 41.46
CA ASP A 418 -51.68 -51.63 41.81
C ASP A 418 -50.34 -50.89 41.59
N GLY A 419 -49.21 -51.57 41.80
CA GLY A 419 -47.88 -51.06 41.46
C GLY A 419 -47.68 -50.86 39.96
N LEU A 420 -48.11 -51.83 39.14
CA LEU A 420 -48.05 -51.75 37.68
C LEU A 420 -48.99 -50.66 37.12
N VAL A 421 -50.19 -50.51 37.67
CA VAL A 421 -51.13 -49.44 37.29
C VAL A 421 -50.53 -48.07 37.54
N LYS A 422 -49.96 -47.82 38.73
CA LYS A 422 -49.27 -46.55 39.03
C LYS A 422 -48.07 -46.30 38.12
N LEU A 423 -47.34 -47.35 37.75
CA LEU A 423 -46.21 -47.22 36.83
C LEU A 423 -46.69 -46.80 35.43
N ILE A 424 -47.77 -47.41 34.94
CA ILE A 424 -48.38 -47.06 33.65
C ILE A 424 -48.88 -45.62 33.66
N GLU A 425 -49.62 -45.19 34.68
CA GLU A 425 -50.09 -43.81 34.83
C GLU A 425 -48.93 -42.79 34.82
N ASN A 426 -47.81 -43.13 35.44
CA ASN A 426 -46.62 -42.28 35.47
C ASN A 426 -45.89 -42.25 34.11
N MET A 427 -45.82 -43.39 33.41
CA MET A 427 -45.29 -43.46 32.05
C MET A 427 -46.17 -42.68 31.06
N GLU A 428 -47.50 -42.77 31.18
CA GLU A 428 -48.45 -42.00 30.37
C GLU A 428 -48.29 -40.49 30.59
N SER A 429 -48.20 -40.05 31.85
CA SER A 429 -47.91 -38.65 32.20
C SER A 429 -46.58 -38.18 31.60
N ARG A 430 -45.53 -39.01 31.64
CA ARG A 430 -44.23 -38.69 31.06
C ARG A 430 -44.25 -38.61 29.53
N ILE A 431 -45.04 -39.47 28.88
CA ILE A 431 -45.23 -39.43 27.43
C ILE A 431 -45.93 -38.12 27.04
N GLU A 432 -46.95 -37.70 27.79
CA GLU A 432 -47.69 -36.45 27.52
C GLU A 432 -46.80 -35.21 27.67
N GLU A 433 -45.93 -35.16 28.69
CA GLU A 433 -44.90 -34.12 28.82
C GLU A 433 -43.95 -34.06 27.60
N LEU A 434 -43.44 -35.21 27.17
CA LEU A 434 -42.52 -35.29 26.01
C LEU A 434 -43.20 -34.87 24.70
N VAL A 435 -44.49 -35.16 24.55
CA VAL A 435 -45.29 -34.70 23.40
C VAL A 435 -45.44 -33.18 23.42
N ASN A 436 -45.71 -32.59 24.59
CA ASN A 436 -45.81 -31.14 24.76
C ASN A 436 -44.47 -30.43 24.50
N GLU A 437 -43.36 -30.99 25.00
CA GLU A 437 -42.01 -30.50 24.73
C GLU A 437 -41.66 -30.55 23.24
N LYS A 438 -41.96 -31.67 22.57
CA LYS A 438 -41.78 -31.81 21.12
C LYS A 438 -42.62 -30.80 20.33
N MET A 439 -43.84 -30.51 20.77
CA MET A 439 -44.68 -29.49 20.14
C MET A 439 -44.07 -28.09 20.29
N LYS A 440 -43.56 -27.75 21.48
CA LYS A 440 -42.88 -26.48 21.75
C LYS A 440 -41.62 -26.30 20.90
N LEU A 441 -40.74 -27.31 20.85
CA LEU A 441 -39.54 -27.29 20.02
C LEU A 441 -39.86 -27.20 18.52
N LYS A 442 -40.96 -27.83 18.08
CA LYS A 442 -41.42 -27.72 16.69
C LYS A 442 -41.87 -26.29 16.36
N LEU A 443 -42.60 -25.63 17.25
CA LEU A 443 -42.98 -24.22 17.11
C LEU A 443 -41.75 -23.32 17.05
N GLU A 444 -40.79 -23.50 17.96
CA GLU A 444 -39.54 -22.74 17.99
C GLU A 444 -38.72 -22.91 16.70
N ASN A 445 -38.59 -24.15 16.20
CA ASN A 445 -37.95 -24.42 14.91
C ASN A 445 -38.66 -23.71 13.74
N THR A 446 -39.99 -23.69 13.73
CA THR A 446 -40.72 -22.97 12.67
C THR A 446 -40.56 -21.45 12.77
N GLU A 447 -40.32 -20.92 13.96
CA GLU A 447 -40.01 -19.51 14.17
C GLU A 447 -38.57 -19.17 13.73
N LEU A 448 -37.60 -20.02 14.05
CA LEU A 448 -36.21 -19.89 13.58
C LEU A 448 -36.13 -19.94 12.05
N ILE A 449 -36.86 -20.86 11.41
CA ILE A 449 -36.92 -20.93 9.94
C ILE A 449 -37.54 -19.65 9.35
N ARG A 450 -38.59 -19.08 9.97
CA ARG A 450 -39.15 -17.79 9.54
C ARG A 450 -38.17 -16.63 9.71
N LYS A 451 -37.41 -16.61 10.81
CA LYS A 451 -36.35 -15.60 11.04
C LYS A 451 -35.23 -15.71 10.01
N LEU A 452 -34.84 -16.92 9.60
CA LEU A 452 -33.85 -17.16 8.55
C LEU A 452 -34.34 -16.77 7.16
N ALA A 453 -35.61 -17.05 6.83
CA ALA A 453 -36.18 -16.68 5.52
C ALA A 453 -36.27 -15.16 5.30
N GLY A 454 -36.26 -14.35 6.38
CA GLY A 454 -36.33 -12.89 6.32
C GLY A 454 -35.01 -12.18 5.98
N LYS A 455 -33.89 -12.89 5.81
CA LYS A 455 -32.61 -12.29 5.44
C LYS A 455 -31.96 -13.06 4.28
N PRO A 456 -31.94 -12.50 3.06
CA PRO A 456 -31.05 -13.00 2.02
C PRO A 456 -29.65 -12.49 2.38
N ASN A 457 -28.86 -13.26 3.11
CA ASN A 457 -27.44 -13.00 3.11
C ASN A 457 -26.63 -14.28 3.01
N ILE A 458 -25.84 -14.28 1.96
CA ILE A 458 -24.82 -15.24 1.57
C ILE A 458 -23.82 -15.30 2.73
N ASN A 459 -23.77 -16.40 3.47
CA ASN A 459 -22.60 -16.71 4.26
C ASN A 459 -22.39 -18.22 4.30
N ASN A 460 -21.23 -18.58 3.79
CA ASN A 460 -20.71 -19.91 3.58
C ASN A 460 -20.67 -20.66 4.91
N GLN A 461 -21.38 -21.79 4.98
CA GLN A 461 -21.21 -22.76 6.06
C GLN A 461 -19.88 -23.47 5.86
N SER A 462 -18.88 -23.10 6.64
CA SER A 462 -17.62 -23.82 6.77
C SER A 462 -17.88 -25.16 7.45
N LEU A 463 -18.00 -26.22 6.66
CA LEU A 463 -18.03 -27.59 7.15
C LEU A 463 -16.57 -28.03 7.40
N LEU A 464 -16.17 -28.04 8.66
CA LEU A 464 -14.89 -28.53 9.15
C LEU A 464 -14.73 -30.02 8.85
N ILE A 465 -14.00 -30.37 7.79
CA ILE A 465 -13.53 -31.73 7.53
C ILE A 465 -12.18 -31.89 8.22
N ASN A 466 -12.12 -32.84 9.14
CA ASN A 466 -10.97 -33.22 9.97
C ASN A 466 -9.74 -33.57 9.10
N GLU A 467 -8.65 -32.79 9.23
CA GLU A 467 -7.44 -32.85 8.40
C GLU A 467 -6.72 -34.22 8.38
N LYS A 468 -7.03 -35.11 9.33
CA LYS A 468 -6.43 -36.46 9.36
C LYS A 468 -6.93 -37.37 8.23
N SER A 469 -8.06 -37.08 7.58
CA SER A 469 -8.48 -37.82 6.38
C SER A 469 -7.83 -37.30 5.09
N VAL A 470 -7.28 -36.08 5.08
CA VAL A 470 -6.77 -35.48 3.84
C VAL A 470 -5.47 -36.16 3.39
N LYS A 471 -4.60 -36.59 4.31
CA LYS A 471 -3.35 -37.26 3.93
C LYS A 471 -3.54 -38.68 3.37
N SER A 472 -4.63 -39.38 3.68
CA SER A 472 -4.92 -40.67 3.05
C SER A 472 -5.63 -40.55 1.70
N ILE A 473 -6.25 -39.40 1.40
CA ILE A 473 -7.00 -39.20 0.15
C ILE A 473 -6.09 -38.80 -1.01
N ILE A 474 -4.97 -38.11 -0.76
CA ILE A 474 -4.10 -37.60 -1.84
C ILE A 474 -3.49 -38.73 -2.68
N ASN A 475 -3.30 -39.95 -2.14
CA ASN A 475 -2.66 -41.03 -2.90
C ASN A 475 -3.58 -41.87 -3.79
N ASN A 476 -4.91 -41.69 -3.74
CA ASN A 476 -5.85 -42.54 -4.50
C ASN A 476 -6.67 -41.77 -5.57
N HIS A 477 -6.29 -40.55 -5.92
CA HIS A 477 -7.18 -39.62 -6.61
C HIS A 477 -7.40 -39.85 -8.12
N ASN A 478 -6.89 -40.93 -8.72
CA ASN A 478 -7.07 -41.16 -10.16
C ASN A 478 -8.24 -42.08 -10.53
N HIS A 479 -8.98 -42.67 -9.57
CA HIS A 479 -10.00 -43.68 -9.91
C HIS A 479 -11.46 -43.37 -9.52
N ASN A 480 -11.76 -42.32 -8.74
CA ASN A 480 -13.10 -42.18 -8.12
C ASN A 480 -14.07 -41.18 -8.78
N ASP A 481 -13.60 -40.21 -9.58
CA ASP A 481 -14.49 -39.17 -10.17
C ASP A 481 -15.66 -39.78 -10.97
N LYS A 482 -15.43 -40.92 -11.64
CA LYS A 482 -16.48 -41.59 -12.43
C LYS A 482 -17.55 -42.27 -11.58
N GLU A 483 -17.21 -42.77 -10.39
CA GLU A 483 -18.17 -43.46 -9.53
C GLU A 483 -19.10 -42.45 -8.86
N ASP A 484 -18.56 -41.31 -8.41
CA ASP A 484 -19.34 -40.24 -7.80
C ASP A 484 -20.36 -39.65 -8.79
N ASP A 485 -19.96 -39.44 -10.05
CA ASP A 485 -20.85 -38.96 -11.11
C ASP A 485 -21.94 -40.00 -11.47
N GLN A 486 -21.60 -41.29 -11.45
CA GLN A 486 -22.59 -42.36 -11.69
C GLN A 486 -23.62 -42.44 -10.56
N LEU A 487 -23.18 -42.33 -9.31
CA LEU A 487 -24.06 -42.35 -8.14
C LEU A 487 -24.99 -41.14 -8.13
N PHE A 488 -24.47 -39.95 -8.41
CA PHE A 488 -25.27 -38.73 -8.54
C PHE A 488 -26.35 -38.88 -9.62
N ASN A 489 -25.98 -39.39 -10.79
CA ASN A 489 -26.93 -39.65 -11.88
C ASN A 489 -27.98 -40.70 -11.50
N TYR A 490 -27.61 -41.74 -10.75
CA TYR A 490 -28.56 -42.76 -10.28
C TYR A 490 -29.58 -42.19 -9.28
N LEU A 491 -29.13 -41.40 -8.31
CA LEU A 491 -29.99 -40.83 -7.26
C LEU A 491 -30.93 -39.72 -7.78
N THR A 492 -30.50 -38.98 -8.80
CA THR A 492 -31.30 -37.89 -9.39
C THR A 492 -32.26 -38.35 -10.49
N ASN A 493 -32.09 -39.57 -11.01
CA ASN A 493 -32.97 -40.12 -12.04
C ASN A 493 -34.39 -40.36 -11.51
N GLU A 494 -35.41 -39.98 -12.29
CA GLU A 494 -36.83 -40.24 -11.97
C GLU A 494 -37.14 -41.75 -11.83
N ASN A 495 -36.34 -42.63 -12.44
CA ASN A 495 -36.47 -44.08 -12.28
C ASN A 495 -36.06 -44.58 -10.89
N TYR A 496 -35.32 -43.79 -10.11
CA TYR A 496 -34.93 -44.16 -8.73
C TYR A 496 -36.16 -44.41 -7.85
N ILE A 497 -37.16 -43.53 -7.94
CA ILE A 497 -38.41 -43.65 -7.18
C ILE A 497 -39.19 -44.90 -7.62
N LYS A 498 -39.21 -45.20 -8.93
CA LYS A 498 -39.87 -46.40 -9.46
C LYS A 498 -39.19 -47.68 -8.97
N ASN A 499 -37.85 -47.73 -9.00
CA ASN A 499 -37.06 -48.84 -8.50
C ASN A 499 -37.17 -49.03 -6.99
N LEU A 500 -37.36 -47.93 -6.24
CA LEU A 500 -37.61 -48.00 -4.81
C LEU A 500 -38.98 -48.62 -4.54
N PHE A 501 -40.02 -48.17 -5.24
CA PHE A 501 -41.37 -48.69 -5.03
C PHE A 501 -41.58 -50.11 -5.56
N SER A 502 -40.86 -50.54 -6.61
CA SER A 502 -40.88 -51.95 -7.03
C SER A 502 -40.34 -52.89 -5.94
N LYS A 503 -39.44 -52.41 -5.07
CA LYS A 503 -38.93 -53.16 -3.92
C LYS A 503 -39.84 -53.08 -2.69
N CYS A 504 -40.77 -52.12 -2.63
CA CYS A 504 -41.61 -51.83 -1.47
C CYS A 504 -43.10 -52.10 -1.74
N SER A 505 -43.46 -53.31 -2.14
CA SER A 505 -44.85 -53.67 -2.53
C SER A 505 -45.89 -53.55 -1.40
N SER A 506 -45.48 -53.54 -0.13
CA SER A 506 -46.39 -53.50 1.03
C SER A 506 -46.75 -52.09 1.51
N LEU A 507 -46.29 -51.02 0.84
CA LEU A 507 -46.47 -49.66 1.34
C LEU A 507 -47.81 -49.05 0.89
N SER A 508 -48.51 -48.39 1.81
CA SER A 508 -49.78 -47.72 1.48
C SER A 508 -49.57 -46.57 0.46
N LEU A 509 -50.59 -46.33 -0.38
CA LEU A 509 -50.54 -45.28 -1.42
C LEU A 509 -50.29 -43.89 -0.82
N SER A 510 -50.82 -43.62 0.38
CA SER A 510 -50.60 -42.36 1.10
C SER A 510 -49.14 -42.18 1.51
N SER A 511 -48.53 -43.22 2.09
CA SER A 511 -47.11 -43.20 2.46
C SER A 511 -46.20 -43.06 1.23
N MET A 512 -46.54 -43.73 0.13
CA MET A 512 -45.81 -43.63 -1.14
C MET A 512 -45.77 -42.20 -1.69
N LYS A 513 -46.91 -41.47 -1.65
CA LYS A 513 -46.99 -40.07 -2.07
C LYS A 513 -46.12 -39.15 -1.20
N ILE A 514 -46.13 -39.36 0.11
CA ILE A 514 -45.33 -38.57 1.05
C ILE A 514 -43.84 -38.77 0.79
N ILE A 515 -43.40 -40.03 0.68
CA ILE A 515 -41.99 -40.37 0.38
C ILE A 515 -41.56 -39.78 -0.97
N THR A 516 -42.41 -39.91 -2.01
CA THR A 516 -42.15 -39.32 -3.32
C THR A 516 -41.87 -37.82 -3.22
N LYS A 517 -42.70 -37.09 -2.46
CA LYS A 517 -42.54 -35.64 -2.27
C LYS A 517 -41.20 -35.31 -1.60
N TYR A 518 -40.82 -36.03 -0.56
CA TYR A 518 -39.54 -35.82 0.12
C TYR A 518 -38.34 -36.16 -0.76
N ILE A 519 -38.37 -37.30 -1.47
CA ILE A 519 -37.30 -37.68 -2.40
C ILE A 519 -37.11 -36.60 -3.47
N LYS A 520 -38.19 -36.09 -4.06
CA LYS A 520 -38.09 -35.00 -5.05
C LYS A 520 -37.50 -33.72 -4.46
N GLN A 521 -37.86 -33.37 -3.22
CA GLN A 521 -37.22 -32.24 -2.53
C GLN A 521 -35.72 -32.47 -2.34
N PHE A 522 -35.30 -33.65 -1.90
CA PHE A 522 -33.88 -33.99 -1.75
C PHE A 522 -33.14 -33.99 -3.10
N GLN A 523 -33.75 -34.52 -4.17
CA GLN A 523 -33.18 -34.50 -5.51
C GLN A 523 -32.94 -33.07 -6.01
N ILE A 524 -33.90 -32.16 -5.82
CA ILE A 524 -33.74 -30.74 -6.19
C ILE A 524 -32.54 -30.12 -5.45
N VAL A 525 -32.45 -30.37 -4.15
CA VAL A 525 -31.36 -29.85 -3.31
C VAL A 525 -30.01 -30.44 -3.72
N LEU A 526 -29.93 -31.75 -3.96
CA LEU A 526 -28.73 -32.44 -4.44
C LEU A 526 -28.27 -31.89 -5.79
N ILE A 527 -29.19 -31.69 -6.74
CA ILE A 527 -28.86 -31.09 -8.05
C ILE A 527 -28.30 -29.69 -7.88
N LYS A 528 -28.88 -28.88 -7.00
CA LYS A 528 -28.39 -27.52 -6.72
C LYS A 528 -26.95 -27.55 -6.21
N TYR A 529 -26.66 -28.37 -5.21
CA TYR A 529 -25.31 -28.50 -4.65
C TYR A 529 -24.30 -29.09 -5.64
N HIS A 530 -24.72 -30.08 -6.46
CA HIS A 530 -23.84 -30.63 -7.48
C HIS A 530 -23.49 -29.59 -8.57
N ASN A 531 -24.46 -28.76 -8.99
CA ASN A 531 -24.20 -27.66 -9.91
C ASN A 531 -23.24 -26.62 -9.31
N GLU A 532 -23.37 -26.31 -8.03
CA GLU A 532 -22.45 -25.42 -7.31
C GLU A 532 -21.04 -26.02 -7.24
N LEU A 533 -20.91 -27.32 -6.93
CA LEU A 533 -19.65 -28.06 -6.98
C LEU A 533 -19.02 -28.04 -8.38
N MET A 534 -19.81 -28.24 -9.43
CA MET A 534 -19.33 -28.19 -10.81
C MET A 534 -18.85 -26.79 -11.20
N ASN A 535 -19.58 -25.74 -10.81
CA ASN A 535 -19.14 -24.36 -11.00
C ASN A 535 -17.83 -24.08 -10.25
N LEU A 536 -17.70 -24.55 -9.01
CA LEU A 536 -16.48 -24.40 -8.23
C LEU A 536 -15.30 -25.17 -8.85
N LYS A 537 -15.52 -26.40 -9.33
CA LYS A 537 -14.53 -27.21 -10.06
C LYS A 537 -14.05 -26.49 -11.31
N ASN A 538 -14.97 -25.87 -12.07
CA ASN A 538 -14.62 -25.07 -13.25
C ASN A 538 -13.82 -23.81 -12.88
N ASN A 539 -14.20 -23.11 -11.82
CA ASN A 539 -13.46 -21.94 -11.33
C ASN A 539 -12.04 -22.31 -10.87
N ILE A 540 -11.88 -23.42 -10.14
CA ILE A 540 -10.56 -23.94 -9.74
C ILE A 540 -9.72 -24.26 -10.99
N LYS A 541 -10.31 -24.93 -11.99
CA LYS A 541 -9.63 -25.22 -13.26
C LYS A 541 -9.19 -23.95 -13.98
N LEU A 542 -10.01 -22.91 -13.99
CA LEU A 542 -9.68 -21.61 -14.57
C LEU A 542 -8.52 -20.93 -13.83
N ILE A 543 -8.55 -20.93 -12.49
CA ILE A 543 -7.45 -20.39 -11.66
C ILE A 543 -6.15 -21.14 -11.91
N LEU A 544 -6.19 -22.46 -12.04
CA LEU A 544 -5.01 -23.27 -12.38
C LEU A 544 -4.46 -22.92 -13.77
N ASN A 545 -5.33 -22.66 -14.75
CA ASN A 545 -4.90 -22.20 -16.07
C ASN A 545 -4.21 -20.83 -16.00
N TYR A 546 -4.78 -19.86 -15.28
CA TYR A 546 -4.14 -18.55 -15.09
C TYR A 546 -2.78 -18.69 -14.41
N ARG A 547 -2.67 -19.49 -13.34
CA ARG A 547 -1.37 -19.75 -12.72
C ARG A 547 -0.38 -20.37 -13.69
N ASN A 548 -0.79 -21.32 -14.52
CA ASN A 548 0.08 -21.92 -15.54
C ASN A 548 0.55 -20.88 -16.56
N ASP A 549 -0.31 -19.95 -16.97
CA ASP A 549 0.07 -18.88 -17.91
C ASP A 549 0.98 -17.83 -17.25
N ASP A 550 0.75 -17.50 -15.97
CA ASP A 550 1.66 -16.66 -15.18
C ASP A 550 3.04 -17.31 -15.03
N PHE A 551 3.09 -18.63 -14.78
CA PHE A 551 4.35 -19.38 -14.74
C PHE A 551 5.08 -19.36 -16.09
N LYS A 552 4.37 -19.52 -17.21
CA LYS A 552 4.96 -19.39 -18.55
C LYS A 552 5.49 -17.98 -18.79
N LEU A 553 4.73 -16.96 -18.41
CA LEU A 553 5.15 -15.56 -18.53
C LEU A 553 6.40 -15.29 -17.70
N MET A 554 6.44 -15.76 -16.46
CA MET A 554 7.60 -15.65 -15.58
C MET A 554 8.82 -16.36 -16.16
N MET A 555 8.66 -17.56 -16.73
CA MET A 555 9.74 -18.27 -17.42
C MET A 555 10.25 -17.49 -18.63
N ASN A 556 9.36 -16.92 -19.44
CA ASN A 556 9.75 -16.07 -20.58
C ASN A 556 10.55 -14.84 -20.11
N ILE A 557 10.12 -14.17 -19.02
CA ILE A 557 10.85 -13.04 -18.45
C ILE A 557 12.24 -13.47 -17.95
N ILE A 558 12.34 -14.63 -17.30
CA ILE A 558 13.63 -15.16 -16.85
C ILE A 558 14.54 -15.46 -18.04
N ASP A 559 14.01 -16.03 -19.12
CA ASP A 559 14.77 -16.32 -20.34
C ASP A 559 15.20 -15.04 -21.06
N GLU A 560 14.34 -14.03 -21.14
CA GLU A 560 14.69 -12.70 -21.68
C GLU A 560 15.79 -12.03 -20.84
N LEU A 561 15.69 -12.05 -19.51
CA LEU A 561 16.72 -11.51 -18.62
C LEU A 561 18.04 -12.25 -18.78
N ARG A 562 18.00 -13.57 -18.94
CA ARG A 562 19.20 -14.39 -19.19
C ARG A 562 19.84 -14.04 -20.54
N GLN A 563 19.04 -13.84 -21.59
CA GLN A 563 19.54 -13.39 -22.90
C GLN A 563 20.16 -11.99 -22.82
N GLN A 564 19.52 -11.04 -22.14
CA GLN A 564 20.08 -9.70 -21.95
C GLN A 564 21.41 -9.74 -21.21
N GLN A 565 21.53 -10.57 -20.17
CA GLN A 565 22.78 -10.75 -19.44
C GLN A 565 23.89 -11.32 -20.33
N GLN A 566 23.59 -12.31 -21.18
CA GLN A 566 24.54 -12.85 -22.15
C GLN A 566 24.99 -11.81 -23.18
N GLN A 567 24.06 -11.00 -23.69
CA GLN A 567 24.39 -9.91 -24.62
C GLN A 567 25.30 -8.86 -23.98
N GLN A 568 25.05 -8.48 -22.72
CA GLN A 568 25.91 -7.54 -21.99
C GLN A 568 27.33 -8.11 -21.79
N GLN A 569 27.45 -9.41 -21.47
CA GLN A 569 28.76 -10.05 -21.34
C GLN A 569 29.52 -10.09 -22.67
N GLN A 570 28.84 -10.37 -23.79
CA GLN A 570 29.46 -10.32 -25.12
C GLN A 570 29.92 -8.92 -25.49
N GLN A 571 29.12 -7.88 -25.21
CA GLN A 571 29.51 -6.48 -25.46
C GLN A 571 30.72 -6.07 -24.62
N GLN A 572 30.78 -6.46 -23.34
CA GLN A 572 31.94 -6.22 -22.49
C GLN A 572 33.18 -6.99 -22.95
N GLY A 573 33.02 -8.22 -23.47
CA GLY A 573 34.09 -9.00 -24.08
C GLY A 573 34.69 -8.30 -25.31
N GLN A 574 33.84 -7.85 -26.23
CA GLN A 574 34.26 -7.11 -27.42
C GLN A 574 34.93 -5.77 -27.08
N GLN A 575 34.45 -5.06 -26.06
CA GLN A 575 35.10 -3.83 -25.60
C GLN A 575 36.50 -4.10 -25.04
N ARG A 576 36.68 -5.15 -24.24
CA ARG A 576 38.01 -5.55 -23.72
C ARG A 576 38.97 -5.95 -24.84
N GLN A 577 38.49 -6.69 -25.83
CA GLN A 577 39.31 -7.09 -26.99
C GLN A 577 39.77 -5.88 -27.81
N ARG A 578 38.87 -4.92 -28.08
CA ARG A 578 39.24 -3.66 -28.76
C ARG A 578 40.26 -2.83 -27.98
N GLN A 579 40.16 -2.81 -26.65
CA GLN A 579 41.14 -2.11 -25.81
C GLN A 579 42.52 -2.80 -25.85
N GLN A 580 42.56 -4.13 -25.86
CA GLN A 580 43.82 -4.88 -26.01
C GLN A 580 44.47 -4.64 -27.38
N GLU A 581 43.69 -4.70 -28.46
CA GLU A 581 44.19 -4.42 -29.82
C GLU A 581 44.74 -2.99 -29.94
N GLN A 582 44.08 -2.00 -29.31
CA GLN A 582 44.59 -0.62 -29.27
C GLN A 582 45.90 -0.51 -28.50
N GLN A 583 46.03 -1.19 -27.36
CA GLN A 583 47.27 -1.21 -26.57
C GLN A 583 48.41 -1.89 -27.33
N GLU A 584 48.15 -3.01 -28.02
CA GLU A 584 49.15 -3.69 -28.85
C GLU A 584 49.61 -2.82 -30.03
N GLN A 585 48.68 -2.15 -30.72
CA GLN A 585 49.03 -1.20 -31.79
C GLN A 585 49.86 -0.03 -31.27
N GLU A 586 49.54 0.50 -30.09
CA GLU A 586 50.29 1.58 -29.48
C GLU A 586 51.70 1.13 -29.07
N GLN A 587 51.85 -0.08 -28.53
CA GLN A 587 53.15 -0.67 -28.24
C GLN A 587 54.00 -0.88 -29.51
N GLN A 588 53.40 -1.40 -30.59
CA GLN A 588 54.09 -1.56 -31.87
C GLN A 588 54.56 -0.21 -32.44
N ARG A 589 53.73 0.83 -32.35
CA ARG A 589 54.12 2.19 -32.75
C ARG A 589 55.29 2.72 -31.92
N ARG A 590 55.28 2.51 -30.60
CA ARG A 590 56.40 2.90 -29.74
C ARG A 590 57.69 2.15 -30.06
N GLN A 591 57.61 0.85 -30.38
CA GLN A 591 58.78 0.07 -30.80
C GLN A 591 59.35 0.53 -32.14
N GLN A 592 58.49 0.85 -33.12
CA GLN A 592 58.95 1.40 -34.41
C GLN A 592 59.62 2.77 -34.25
N GLN A 593 59.11 3.62 -33.35
CA GLN A 593 59.74 4.90 -33.03
C GLN A 593 61.08 4.77 -32.30
N GLN A 594 61.33 3.67 -31.59
CA GLN A 594 62.62 3.41 -30.96
C GLN A 594 63.65 2.80 -31.92
N GLN A 595 63.20 2.19 -33.03
CA GLN A 595 64.07 1.64 -34.06
C GLN A 595 64.53 2.70 -35.08
N GLN A 596 63.73 3.75 -35.27
CA GLN A 596 64.11 4.95 -36.03
C GLN A 596 64.99 5.85 -35.18
#